data_AF-A0A7S3WJK3-F1
#
_entry.id   AF-A0A7S3WJK3-F1
#
_cell.length_a   1.000
_cell.length_b   1.000
_cell.length_c   1.000
_cell.angle_alpha   90.00
_cell.angle_beta   90.00
_cell.angle_gamma   90.00
#
_symmetry.space_group_name_H-M   'P 1'
#
loop_
_entity.id
_entity.type
_entity.pdbx_description
1 polymer ?
#
loop_
_entity_poly.entity_id
_entity_poly.type
_entity_poly.pdbx_seq_one_letter_code
_entity_poly.pdbx_strand_id
1 'polypeptide(L)'
;RNPMIMCVSHMISAALALAAGLSLPVVGRARAFRTPSRPISISNSGAAQRVLVTDGLAPAALDALAAGGADVTSRSLTEDELCAGALAAYDAVIIRSATTLRADALSAGAAGRLRVVGRAGVGVDNIDVAGAHASGVTVVNTPSASTASVVEMTLALLFAAARNLPAADRGLRSGEWLKPPARGSRLGSELAGKNLGLLGFGRIARGVAAAAAALGMRVFAYSPHAASETAAALPGATTPIPCALSPHAPAPPP
;
A
#
# COMPACT_ATOMS: atom_id res chain seq x y z
N ARG A 1 -2.41 -12.81 11.85
CA ARG A 1 -1.03 -12.27 11.79
C ARG A 1 -1.03 -11.07 10.85
N ASN A 2 -0.60 -9.89 11.31
CA ASN A 2 -0.75 -8.64 10.57
C ASN A 2 0.22 -8.61 9.36
N PRO A 3 -0.26 -8.56 8.10
CA PRO A 3 0.58 -8.71 6.90
C PRO A 3 1.62 -7.59 6.74
N MET A 4 1.37 -6.41 7.32
CA MET A 4 2.33 -5.30 7.43
C MET A 4 3.64 -5.72 8.11
N ILE A 5 3.54 -6.48 9.20
CA ILE A 5 4.68 -6.81 10.08
C ILE A 5 5.64 -7.77 9.39
N MET A 6 5.11 -8.79 8.71
CA MET A 6 5.94 -9.75 7.96
C MET A 6 6.59 -9.11 6.73
N CYS A 7 5.92 -8.17 6.06
CA CYS A 7 6.42 -7.58 4.82
C CYS A 7 7.62 -6.64 5.08
N VAL A 8 7.55 -5.76 6.09
CA VAL A 8 8.65 -4.83 6.42
C VAL A 8 9.88 -5.57 6.93
N SER A 9 9.71 -6.53 7.85
CA SER A 9 10.84 -7.31 8.39
C SER A 9 11.53 -8.15 7.31
N HIS A 10 10.78 -8.87 6.47
CA HIS A 10 11.40 -9.69 5.41
C HIS A 10 12.07 -8.85 4.32
N MET A 11 11.52 -7.69 3.95
CA MET A 11 12.12 -6.84 2.92
C MET A 11 13.38 -6.14 3.42
N ILE A 12 13.43 -5.73 4.69
CA ILE A 12 14.64 -5.13 5.26
C ILE A 12 15.71 -6.20 5.45
N SER A 13 15.37 -7.38 5.97
CA SER A 13 16.33 -8.49 6.06
C SER A 13 16.83 -8.94 4.69
N ALA A 14 15.98 -8.98 3.67
CA ALA A 14 16.38 -9.30 2.30
C ALA A 14 17.23 -8.20 1.66
N ALA A 15 16.89 -6.92 1.86
CA ALA A 15 17.65 -5.79 1.35
C ALA A 15 19.02 -5.66 2.03
N LEU A 16 19.10 -5.91 3.34
CA LEU A 16 20.36 -5.98 4.08
C LEU A 16 21.22 -7.16 3.61
N ALA A 17 20.63 -8.32 3.33
CA ALA A 17 21.36 -9.47 2.77
C ALA A 17 21.90 -9.19 1.36
N LEU A 18 21.12 -8.52 0.50
CA LEU A 18 21.54 -8.07 -0.83
C LEU A 18 22.67 -7.02 -0.74
N ALA A 19 22.57 -6.07 0.19
CA ALA A 19 23.61 -5.06 0.42
C ALA A 19 24.92 -5.65 0.98
N ALA A 20 24.85 -6.81 1.65
CA ALA A 20 26.01 -7.54 2.17
C ALA A 20 26.68 -8.48 1.15
N GLY A 21 26.25 -8.48 -0.12
CA GLY A 21 26.87 -9.30 -1.18
C GLY A 21 26.50 -10.78 -1.14
N LEU A 22 25.45 -11.17 -0.41
CA LEU A 22 24.96 -12.55 -0.38
C LEU A 22 24.10 -12.83 -1.62
N SER A 23 24.45 -13.86 -2.38
CA SER A 23 23.68 -14.30 -3.55
C SER A 23 22.34 -14.91 -3.12
N LEU A 24 21.24 -14.28 -3.54
CA LEU A 24 19.91 -14.90 -3.45
C LEU A 24 19.71 -15.83 -4.65
N PRO A 25 19.08 -17.00 -4.49
CA PRO A 25 18.66 -17.80 -5.63
C PRO A 25 17.66 -16.99 -6.46
N VAL A 26 18.05 -16.63 -7.68
CA VAL A 26 17.17 -15.97 -8.66
C VAL A 26 16.05 -16.96 -9.01
N VAL A 27 14.86 -16.76 -8.45
CA VAL A 27 13.67 -17.51 -8.85
C VAL A 27 13.08 -16.81 -10.07
N GLY A 28 13.40 -17.34 -11.25
CA GLY A 28 12.74 -16.98 -12.51
C GLY A 28 11.27 -17.40 -12.53
N ARG A 29 10.44 -16.52 -13.13
CA ARG A 29 9.02 -16.68 -13.51
C ARG A 29 8.04 -17.19 -12.45
N ALA A 30 7.16 -16.26 -12.03
CA ALA A 30 5.77 -16.43 -11.59
C ALA A 30 5.32 -17.85 -11.20
N ARG A 31 5.54 -18.23 -9.94
CA ARG A 31 4.68 -19.15 -9.21
C ARG A 31 4.39 -18.58 -7.82
N ALA A 32 3.15 -18.80 -7.36
CA ALA A 32 2.61 -18.29 -6.10
C ALA A 32 3.63 -18.43 -4.95
N PHE A 33 3.81 -17.33 -4.22
CA PHE A 33 4.64 -17.25 -3.02
C PHE A 33 4.19 -18.33 -2.03
N ARG A 34 4.85 -19.49 -2.04
CA ARG A 34 4.82 -20.43 -0.92
C ARG A 34 5.78 -19.88 0.12
N THR A 35 5.27 -19.61 1.32
CA THR A 35 6.11 -19.32 2.48
C THR A 35 7.21 -20.38 2.60
N PRO A 36 8.50 -20.02 2.59
CA PRO A 36 9.54 -20.98 2.88
C PRO A 36 9.34 -21.50 4.31
N SER A 37 9.35 -22.83 4.44
CA SER A 37 9.16 -23.54 5.72
C SER A 37 10.37 -23.47 6.65
N ARG A 38 11.41 -22.70 6.28
CA ARG A 38 12.59 -22.46 7.11
C ARG A 38 12.93 -20.96 7.11
N PRO A 39 13.15 -20.35 8.28
CA PRO A 39 13.71 -19.00 8.34
C PRO A 39 15.07 -19.00 7.64
N ILE A 40 15.29 -18.03 6.76
CA ILE A 40 16.58 -17.83 6.09
C ILE A 40 17.60 -17.53 7.19
N SER A 41 18.56 -18.44 7.38
CA SER A 41 19.67 -18.26 8.30
C SER A 41 20.63 -17.23 7.68
N ILE A 42 20.75 -16.08 8.33
CA ILE A 42 21.73 -15.04 8.02
C ILE A 42 23.06 -15.50 8.61
N SER A 43 24.05 -15.84 7.77
CA SER A 43 25.40 -16.14 8.26
C SER A 43 26.10 -14.84 8.67
N ASN A 44 26.58 -14.87 9.91
CA ASN A 44 26.96 -13.77 10.77
C ASN A 44 28.26 -13.06 10.38
N SER A 45 28.24 -11.74 10.26
CA SER A 45 29.41 -10.86 10.41
C SER A 45 29.29 -10.07 11.71
N GLY A 46 29.40 -10.76 12.86
CA GLY A 46 29.82 -10.27 14.18
C GLY A 46 29.05 -9.15 14.92
N ALA A 47 28.32 -8.25 14.26
CA ALA A 47 27.68 -7.09 14.88
C ALA A 47 26.19 -7.01 14.54
N ALA A 48 25.37 -6.71 15.56
CA ALA A 48 23.94 -6.49 15.39
C ALA A 48 23.69 -5.31 14.43
N GLN A 49 22.77 -5.49 13.48
CA GLN A 49 22.38 -4.46 12.51
C GLN A 49 21.60 -3.36 13.24
N ARG A 50 22.02 -2.10 13.09
CA ARG A 50 21.38 -0.95 13.72
C ARG A 50 20.25 -0.43 12.84
N VAL A 51 19.04 -0.48 13.37
CA VAL A 51 17.82 -0.07 12.65
C VAL A 51 17.17 1.11 13.37
N LEU A 52 17.06 2.24 12.68
CA LEU A 52 16.34 3.41 13.17
C LEU A 52 14.88 3.37 12.71
N VAL A 53 13.93 3.67 13.60
CA VAL A 53 12.51 3.85 13.29
C VAL A 53 12.11 5.29 13.65
N THR A 54 11.71 6.09 12.67
CA THR A 54 11.50 7.54 12.88
C THR A 54 10.05 7.93 13.16
N ASP A 55 9.10 7.28 12.49
CA ASP A 55 7.69 7.70 12.50
C ASP A 55 6.79 6.79 13.36
N GLY A 56 7.42 5.97 14.20
CA GLY A 56 6.76 4.94 14.99
C GLY A 56 6.28 3.73 14.17
N LEU A 57 6.30 2.56 14.82
CA LEU A 57 5.79 1.30 14.30
C LEU A 57 4.92 0.62 15.36
N ALA A 58 4.07 -0.31 14.94
CA ALA A 58 3.34 -1.14 15.87
C ALA A 58 4.33 -1.95 16.75
N PRO A 59 4.07 -2.16 18.06
CA PRO A 59 4.98 -2.90 18.95
C PRO A 59 5.41 -4.26 18.39
N ALA A 60 4.46 -5.03 17.86
CA ALA A 60 4.74 -6.33 17.26
C ALA A 60 5.69 -6.28 16.03
N ALA A 61 5.83 -5.12 15.37
CA ALA A 61 6.83 -4.94 14.31
C ALA A 61 8.23 -4.68 14.89
N LEU A 62 8.32 -3.94 15.99
CA LEU A 62 9.57 -3.74 16.72
C LEU A 62 10.07 -5.06 17.30
N ASP A 63 9.16 -5.84 17.90
CA ASP A 63 9.46 -7.18 18.44
C ASP A 63 9.98 -8.13 17.34
N ALA A 64 9.39 -8.07 16.14
CA ALA A 64 9.82 -8.89 15.01
C ALA A 64 11.23 -8.50 14.50
N LEU A 65 11.57 -7.21 14.53
CA LEU A 65 12.91 -6.73 14.16
C LEU A 65 13.94 -7.14 15.21
N ALA A 66 13.63 -6.97 16.49
CA ALA A 66 14.48 -7.37 17.61
C ALA A 66 14.72 -8.90 17.63
N ALA A 67 13.66 -9.69 17.41
CA ALA A 67 13.76 -11.15 17.28
C ALA A 67 14.60 -11.59 16.06
N GLY A 68 14.74 -10.73 15.04
CA GLY A 68 15.63 -10.91 13.91
C GLY A 68 17.11 -10.57 14.19
N GLY A 69 17.45 -10.17 15.41
CA GLY A 69 18.81 -9.80 15.81
C GLY A 69 19.22 -8.36 15.47
N ALA A 70 18.26 -7.49 15.15
CA ALA A 70 18.51 -6.07 14.94
C ALA A 70 18.51 -5.29 16.26
N ASP A 71 19.43 -4.33 16.38
CA ASP A 71 19.42 -3.30 17.43
C ASP A 71 18.51 -2.15 16.97
N VAL A 72 17.30 -2.09 17.53
CA VAL A 72 16.24 -1.19 17.08
C VAL A 72 16.17 0.04 17.96
N THR A 73 16.44 1.22 17.38
CA THR A 73 16.21 2.52 18.02
C THR A 73 14.95 3.15 17.44
N SER A 74 13.99 3.52 18.29
CA SER A 74 12.81 4.28 17.87
C SER A 74 12.90 5.71 18.39
N ARG A 75 13.11 6.69 17.48
CA ARG A 75 13.09 8.12 17.80
C ARG A 75 12.75 8.94 16.57
N SER A 76 11.99 10.01 16.74
CA SER A 76 11.78 11.00 15.67
C SER A 76 13.08 11.77 15.39
N LEU A 77 13.27 12.18 14.14
CA LEU A 77 14.35 13.06 13.71
C LEU A 77 13.78 14.37 13.19
N THR A 78 14.45 15.49 13.49
CA THR A 78 14.21 16.76 12.81
C THR A 78 14.94 16.81 11.46
N GLU A 79 14.54 17.74 10.59
CA GLU A 79 15.25 17.95 9.31
C GLU A 79 16.73 18.33 9.56
N ASP A 80 17.00 19.14 10.59
CA ASP A 80 18.36 19.54 10.95
C ASP A 80 19.22 18.34 11.38
N GLU A 81 18.65 17.40 12.15
CA GLU A 81 19.36 16.17 12.53
C GLU A 81 19.63 15.25 11.32
N LEU A 82 18.68 15.18 10.38
CA LEU A 82 18.84 14.42 9.13
C LEU A 82 19.98 15.00 8.29
N CYS A 83 20.00 16.33 8.13
CA CYS A 83 21.06 17.06 7.42
C CYS A 83 22.41 16.97 8.13
N ALA A 84 22.43 16.93 9.47
CA ALA A 84 23.64 16.73 10.26
C ALA A 84 24.19 15.29 10.20
N GLY A 85 23.56 14.39 9.46
CA GLY A 85 24.05 13.03 9.24
C GLY A 85 23.66 12.04 10.34
N ALA A 86 22.56 12.27 11.09
CA ALA A 86 22.10 11.32 12.11
C ALA A 86 21.87 9.89 11.58
N LEU A 87 21.61 9.75 10.27
CA LEU A 87 21.44 8.45 9.61
C LEU A 87 22.75 7.65 9.46
N ALA A 88 23.92 8.30 9.54
CA ALA A 88 25.22 7.66 9.32
C ALA A 88 25.55 6.57 10.36
N ALA A 89 24.91 6.61 11.54
CA ALA A 89 25.10 5.65 12.62
C ALA A 89 24.31 4.34 12.46
N TYR A 90 23.40 4.26 11.48
CA TYR A 90 22.45 3.16 11.30
C TYR A 90 22.66 2.46 9.96
N ASP A 91 22.46 1.14 9.93
CA ASP A 91 22.55 0.34 8.71
C ASP A 91 21.26 0.44 7.88
N ALA A 92 20.12 0.59 8.57
CA ALA A 92 18.82 0.80 7.96
C ALA A 92 17.97 1.85 8.70
N VAL A 93 17.12 2.54 7.96
CA VAL A 93 16.08 3.43 8.52
C VAL A 93 14.71 3.01 8.04
N ILE A 94 13.73 2.97 8.95
CA ILE A 94 12.33 2.70 8.67
C ILE A 94 11.52 3.96 8.92
N ILE A 95 10.89 4.45 7.85
CA ILE A 95 10.09 5.66 7.86
C ILE A 95 8.63 5.35 7.51
N ARG A 96 7.73 6.24 7.92
CA ARG A 96 6.37 6.32 7.42
C ARG A 96 6.24 7.60 6.59
N SER A 97 5.15 8.34 6.76
CA SER A 97 4.81 9.52 5.95
C SER A 97 5.30 10.85 6.54
N ALA A 98 5.81 10.86 7.77
CA ALA A 98 6.17 12.11 8.44
C ALA A 98 7.62 12.51 8.11
N THR A 99 8.56 11.56 8.19
CA THR A 99 9.95 11.82 7.81
C THR A 99 10.08 11.94 6.30
N THR A 100 10.72 13.00 5.82
CA THR A 100 11.07 13.17 4.40
C THR A 100 12.56 12.96 4.22
N LEU A 101 12.96 12.13 3.27
CA LEU A 101 14.37 11.84 2.97
C LEU A 101 14.74 12.41 1.61
N ARG A 102 15.44 13.55 1.61
CA ARG A 102 16.00 14.17 0.41
C ARG A 102 17.44 13.72 0.15
N ALA A 103 17.96 14.05 -1.04
CA ALA A 103 19.30 13.69 -1.48
C ALA A 103 20.40 13.94 -0.44
N ASP A 104 20.38 15.11 0.23
CA ASP A 104 21.43 15.48 1.19
C ASP A 104 21.46 14.54 2.41
N ALA A 105 20.31 14.27 3.01
CA ALA A 105 20.19 13.35 4.15
C ALA A 105 20.57 11.91 3.75
N LEU A 106 20.19 11.49 2.54
CA LEU A 106 20.53 10.16 2.01
C LEU A 106 22.02 10.02 1.74
N SER A 107 22.64 11.05 1.15
CA SER A 107 24.08 11.11 0.88
C SER A 107 24.90 11.13 2.17
N ALA A 108 24.51 11.96 3.15
CA ALA A 108 25.15 12.01 4.46
C ALA A 108 25.03 10.67 5.21
N GLY A 109 23.87 10.01 5.14
CA GLY A 109 23.69 8.68 5.70
C GLY A 109 24.55 7.61 5.00
N ALA A 110 24.58 7.65 3.66
CA ALA A 110 25.33 6.70 2.84
C ALA A 110 26.86 6.80 3.02
N ALA A 111 27.36 8.01 3.30
CA ALA A 111 28.76 8.23 3.68
C ALA A 111 29.15 7.51 4.98
N GLY A 112 28.16 7.17 5.83
CA GLY A 112 28.32 6.28 6.97
C GLY A 112 27.88 4.84 6.67
N ARG A 113 27.01 4.32 7.54
CA ARG A 113 26.54 2.93 7.54
C ARG A 113 25.26 2.69 6.74
N LEU A 114 24.52 3.73 6.34
CA LEU A 114 23.19 3.56 5.76
C LEU A 114 23.26 2.79 4.44
N ARG A 115 22.53 1.68 4.35
CA ARG A 115 22.39 0.89 3.11
C ARG A 115 20.95 0.69 2.69
N VAL A 116 19.99 0.75 3.63
CA VAL A 116 18.58 0.44 3.36
C VAL A 116 17.65 1.50 3.93
N VAL A 117 16.70 1.95 3.12
CA VAL A 117 15.55 2.75 3.55
C VAL A 117 14.28 1.93 3.36
N GLY A 118 13.63 1.59 4.48
CA GLY A 118 12.35 0.91 4.49
C GLY A 118 11.19 1.88 4.66
N ARG A 119 10.27 1.91 3.71
CA ARG A 119 9.01 2.65 3.80
C ARG A 119 7.90 1.73 4.28
N ALA A 120 7.41 1.94 5.50
CA ALA A 120 6.21 1.28 6.00
C ALA A 120 4.95 1.93 5.40
N GLY A 121 4.73 1.70 4.10
CA GLY A 121 3.65 2.24 3.30
C GLY A 121 3.78 1.85 1.82
N VAL A 122 2.73 2.12 1.04
CA VAL A 122 2.69 1.82 -0.40
C VAL A 122 3.47 2.84 -1.22
N GLY A 123 3.18 4.13 -1.03
CA GLY A 123 3.88 5.22 -1.74
C GLY A 123 5.26 5.48 -1.16
N VAL A 124 6.17 5.96 -2.01
CA VAL A 124 7.55 6.36 -1.67
C VAL A 124 7.78 7.86 -1.94
N ASP A 125 6.69 8.64 -1.97
CA ASP A 125 6.68 10.05 -2.40
C ASP A 125 7.52 10.97 -1.52
N ASN A 126 7.75 10.56 -0.26
CA ASN A 126 8.57 11.28 0.73
C ASN A 126 10.04 10.82 0.74
N ILE A 127 10.48 10.10 -0.29
CA ILE A 127 11.86 9.64 -0.45
C ILE A 127 12.34 10.05 -1.84
N ASP A 128 13.49 10.71 -1.90
CA ASP A 128 14.21 10.88 -3.16
C ASP A 128 14.84 9.55 -3.58
N VAL A 129 14.06 8.72 -4.27
CA VAL A 129 14.48 7.38 -4.72
C VAL A 129 15.66 7.46 -5.70
N ALA A 130 15.70 8.49 -6.54
CA ALA A 130 16.80 8.69 -7.48
C ALA A 130 18.10 9.03 -6.74
N GLY A 131 18.03 9.97 -5.78
CA GLY A 131 19.14 10.29 -4.90
C GLY A 131 19.61 9.09 -4.08
N ALA A 132 18.67 8.32 -3.51
CA ALA A 132 19.00 7.10 -2.76
C ALA A 132 19.77 6.10 -3.63
N HIS A 133 19.29 5.83 -4.84
CA HIS A 133 19.95 4.91 -5.77
C HIS A 133 21.35 5.42 -6.18
N ALA A 134 21.50 6.72 -6.46
CA ALA A 134 22.78 7.32 -6.80
C ALA A 134 23.80 7.22 -5.65
N SER A 135 23.34 7.27 -4.40
CA SER A 135 24.16 7.10 -3.19
C SER A 135 24.36 5.63 -2.77
N GLY A 136 23.88 4.65 -3.55
CA GLY A 136 24.01 3.23 -3.23
C GLY A 136 23.09 2.74 -2.11
N VAL A 137 22.02 3.48 -1.80
CA VAL A 137 21.02 3.15 -0.78
C VAL A 137 19.81 2.49 -1.43
N THR A 138 19.44 1.31 -0.95
CA THR A 138 18.28 0.57 -1.46
C THR A 138 17.00 1.04 -0.76
N VAL A 139 15.97 1.40 -1.55
CA VAL A 139 14.64 1.76 -1.04
C VAL A 139 13.68 0.58 -1.20
N VAL A 140 13.00 0.20 -0.12
CA VAL A 140 11.96 -0.85 -0.12
C VAL A 140 10.65 -0.33 0.47
N ASN A 141 9.51 -0.79 -0.05
CA ASN A 141 8.17 -0.36 0.37
C ASN A 141 7.19 -1.53 0.49
N THR A 142 6.01 -1.34 1.08
CA THR A 142 5.01 -2.40 1.30
C THR A 142 3.78 -2.27 0.37
N PRO A 143 3.88 -2.61 -0.93
CA PRO A 143 2.88 -2.27 -1.94
C PRO A 143 1.50 -2.92 -1.76
N SER A 144 1.38 -3.98 -0.93
CA SER A 144 0.12 -4.67 -0.68
C SER A 144 -0.44 -4.46 0.73
N ALA A 145 0.29 -3.78 1.60
CA ALA A 145 -0.03 -3.68 3.03
C ALA A 145 -1.41 -3.09 3.34
N SER A 146 -1.84 -2.09 2.58
CA SER A 146 -3.11 -1.38 2.81
C SER A 146 -4.27 -1.90 1.96
N THR A 147 -4.06 -2.92 1.11
CA THR A 147 -5.07 -3.34 0.12
C THR A 147 -6.40 -3.69 0.78
N ALA A 148 -6.39 -4.54 1.82
CA ALA A 148 -7.61 -4.95 2.51
C ALA A 148 -8.33 -3.76 3.17
N SER A 149 -7.59 -2.91 3.89
CA SER A 149 -8.16 -1.73 4.55
C SER A 149 -8.79 -0.74 3.57
N VAL A 150 -8.20 -0.55 2.38
CA VAL A 150 -8.77 0.31 1.35
C VAL A 150 -10.01 -0.32 0.71
N VAL A 151 -10.03 -1.63 0.51
CA VAL A 151 -11.22 -2.35 0.04
C VAL A 151 -12.38 -2.17 1.01
N GLU A 152 -12.15 -2.43 2.30
CA GLU A 152 -13.15 -2.26 3.36
C GLU A 152 -13.65 -0.82 3.45
N MET A 153 -12.75 0.17 3.43
CA MET A 153 -13.11 1.58 3.47
C MET A 153 -13.94 1.99 2.24
N THR A 154 -13.58 1.48 1.06
CA THR A 154 -14.32 1.78 -0.18
C THR A 154 -15.75 1.23 -0.11
N LEU A 155 -15.92 0.01 0.40
CA LEU A 155 -17.26 -0.58 0.60
C LEU A 155 -18.05 0.20 1.66
N ALA A 156 -17.42 0.60 2.76
CA ALA A 156 -18.07 1.41 3.80
C ALA A 156 -18.58 2.75 3.23
N LEU A 157 -17.75 3.43 2.41
CA LEU A 157 -18.14 4.66 1.73
C LEU A 157 -19.25 4.42 0.69
N LEU A 158 -19.21 3.31 -0.03
CA LEU A 158 -20.26 2.93 -0.97
C LEU A 158 -21.61 2.73 -0.26
N PHE A 159 -21.64 2.03 0.88
CA PHE A 159 -22.84 1.90 1.71
C PHE A 159 -23.30 3.25 2.27
N ALA A 160 -22.38 4.06 2.78
CA ALA A 160 -22.68 5.38 3.33
C ALA A 160 -23.31 6.30 2.29
N ALA A 161 -22.78 6.31 1.07
CA ALA A 161 -23.32 7.07 -0.05
C ALA A 161 -24.69 6.53 -0.50
N ALA A 162 -24.81 5.21 -0.70
CA ALA A 162 -26.06 4.60 -1.16
C ALA A 162 -27.20 4.80 -0.16
N ARG A 163 -26.91 4.82 1.14
CA ARG A 163 -27.91 4.95 2.22
C ARG A 163 -28.02 6.36 2.81
N ASN A 164 -27.27 7.33 2.27
CA ASN A 164 -27.21 8.70 2.77
C ASN A 164 -26.93 8.79 4.29
N LEU A 165 -26.04 7.90 4.79
CA LEU A 165 -25.75 7.79 6.23
C LEU A 165 -25.20 9.08 6.85
N PRO A 166 -24.30 9.86 6.19
CA PRO A 166 -23.78 11.08 6.80
C PRO A 166 -24.85 12.13 7.07
N ALA A 167 -25.87 12.24 6.22
CA ALA A 167 -26.99 13.15 6.44
C ALA A 167 -27.90 12.66 7.58
N ALA A 168 -28.17 11.34 7.63
CA ALA A 168 -28.97 10.74 8.68
C ALA A 168 -28.31 10.89 10.08
N ASP A 169 -27.00 10.63 10.20
CA ASP A 169 -26.24 10.83 11.44
C ASP A 169 -26.29 12.30 11.90
N ARG A 170 -26.08 13.24 10.96
CA ARG A 170 -26.13 14.67 11.27
C ARG A 170 -27.51 15.10 11.79
N GLY A 171 -28.58 14.68 11.12
CA GLY A 171 -29.94 14.98 11.55
C GLY A 171 -30.23 14.46 12.95
N LEU A 172 -29.85 13.21 13.23
CA LEU A 172 -30.07 12.62 14.55
C LEU A 172 -29.32 13.38 15.65
N ARG A 173 -28.07 13.79 15.40
CA ARG A 173 -27.27 14.60 16.33
C ARG A 173 -27.83 16.00 16.54
N SER A 174 -28.55 16.56 15.57
CA SER A 174 -29.25 17.84 15.72
C SER A 174 -30.67 17.70 16.28
N GLY A 175 -31.07 16.50 16.75
CA GLY A 175 -32.41 16.24 17.29
C GLY A 175 -33.50 16.05 16.23
N GLU A 176 -33.14 15.97 14.95
CA GLU A 176 -34.06 15.77 13.84
C GLU A 176 -34.13 14.29 13.45
N TRP A 177 -35.33 13.72 13.45
CA TRP A 177 -35.57 12.41 12.85
C TRP A 177 -35.90 12.56 11.37
N LEU A 178 -34.87 12.49 10.52
CA LEU A 178 -34.99 12.60 9.05
C LEU A 178 -35.62 11.35 8.42
N LYS A 179 -36.89 11.06 8.73
CA LYS A 179 -37.67 10.03 8.03
C LYS A 179 -37.98 10.53 6.62
N PRO A 180 -37.53 9.86 5.55
CA PRO A 180 -37.87 10.28 4.20
C PRO A 180 -39.39 10.28 4.04
N PRO A 181 -40.01 11.34 3.46
CA PRO A 181 -41.40 11.24 3.05
C PRO A 181 -41.53 10.09 2.05
N ALA A 182 -42.66 9.37 2.10
CA ALA A 182 -42.93 8.18 1.30
C ALA A 182 -42.81 8.40 -0.23
N ARG A 183 -42.63 9.65 -0.69
CA ARG A 183 -42.21 10.03 -2.03
C ARG A 183 -41.24 11.22 -1.95
N GLY A 184 -40.03 11.07 -2.50
CA GLY A 184 -39.12 12.20 -2.76
C GLY A 184 -37.72 12.11 -2.13
N SER A 185 -36.73 11.93 -3.01
CA SER A 185 -35.27 12.21 -2.95
C SER A 185 -34.38 11.83 -1.75
N ARG A 186 -34.90 11.32 -0.63
CA ARG A 186 -34.06 10.92 0.54
C ARG A 186 -34.08 9.43 0.89
N LEU A 187 -34.77 8.61 0.11
CA LEU A 187 -34.71 7.16 0.25
C LEU A 187 -33.35 6.68 -0.26
N GLY A 188 -32.51 6.23 0.67
CA GLY A 188 -31.31 5.48 0.31
C GLY A 188 -31.66 4.30 -0.61
N SER A 189 -30.74 3.93 -1.48
CA SER A 189 -30.92 2.84 -2.42
C SER A 189 -30.18 1.57 -1.97
N GLU A 190 -30.75 0.43 -2.31
CA GLU A 190 -30.06 -0.86 -2.19
C GLU A 190 -29.00 -1.00 -3.28
N LEU A 191 -27.90 -1.69 -2.95
CA LEU A 191 -26.80 -1.93 -3.88
C LEU A 191 -27.09 -3.07 -4.85
N ALA A 192 -27.88 -4.07 -4.46
CA ALA A 192 -28.19 -5.22 -5.29
C ALA A 192 -28.83 -4.80 -6.64
N GLY A 193 -28.37 -5.42 -7.73
CA GLY A 193 -28.79 -5.11 -9.09
C GLY A 193 -28.22 -3.81 -9.69
N LYS A 194 -27.52 -2.98 -8.90
CA LYS A 194 -26.88 -1.74 -9.38
C LYS A 194 -25.57 -2.02 -10.10
N ASN A 195 -25.16 -1.06 -10.92
CA ASN A 195 -23.90 -1.09 -11.65
C ASN A 195 -22.82 -0.37 -10.84
N LEU A 196 -21.67 -1.00 -10.67
CA LEU A 196 -20.48 -0.39 -10.09
C LEU A 196 -19.40 -0.26 -11.16
N GLY A 197 -19.00 0.97 -11.48
CA GLY A 197 -17.88 1.25 -12.38
C GLY A 197 -16.58 1.44 -11.60
N LEU A 198 -15.53 0.72 -11.98
CA LEU A 198 -14.19 0.82 -11.43
C LEU A 198 -13.23 1.39 -12.47
N LEU A 199 -12.63 2.54 -12.16
CA LEU A 199 -11.57 3.14 -12.98
C LEU A 199 -10.21 2.71 -12.42
N GLY A 200 -9.51 1.87 -13.18
CA GLY A 200 -8.38 1.07 -12.76
C GLY A 200 -8.80 -0.33 -12.31
N PHE A 201 -7.98 -1.35 -12.63
CA PHE A 201 -8.26 -2.75 -12.23
C PHE A 201 -7.06 -3.45 -11.58
N GLY A 202 -6.46 -2.74 -10.62
CA GLY A 202 -5.36 -3.23 -9.78
C GLY A 202 -5.82 -4.09 -8.59
N ARG A 203 -4.92 -4.31 -7.63
CA ARG A 203 -5.17 -5.17 -6.44
C ARG A 203 -6.39 -4.75 -5.63
N ILE A 204 -6.54 -3.44 -5.38
CA ILE A 204 -7.66 -2.87 -4.61
C ILE A 204 -8.98 -3.05 -5.37
N ALA A 205 -9.02 -2.64 -6.64
CA ALA A 205 -10.21 -2.72 -7.47
C ALA A 205 -10.75 -4.16 -7.58
N ARG A 206 -9.86 -5.17 -7.65
CA ARG A 206 -10.27 -6.59 -7.65
C ARG A 206 -10.91 -7.01 -6.32
N GLY A 207 -10.37 -6.56 -5.20
CA GLY A 207 -10.97 -6.82 -3.89
C GLY A 207 -12.36 -6.17 -3.75
N VAL A 208 -12.50 -4.93 -4.20
CA VAL A 208 -13.80 -4.23 -4.23
C VAL A 208 -14.77 -4.94 -5.17
N ALA A 209 -14.33 -5.34 -6.36
CA ALA A 209 -15.15 -6.04 -7.34
C ALA A 209 -15.70 -7.37 -6.81
N ALA A 210 -14.85 -8.17 -6.16
CA ALA A 210 -15.26 -9.43 -5.56
C ALA A 210 -16.33 -9.23 -4.46
N ALA A 211 -16.13 -8.25 -3.57
CA ALA A 211 -17.10 -7.94 -2.53
C ALA A 211 -18.41 -7.35 -3.09
N ALA A 212 -18.34 -6.45 -4.07
CA ALA A 212 -19.50 -5.86 -4.71
C ALA A 212 -20.33 -6.90 -5.49
N ALA A 213 -19.68 -7.85 -6.17
CA ALA A 213 -20.35 -8.97 -6.83
C ALA A 213 -21.08 -9.86 -5.80
N ALA A 214 -20.46 -10.14 -4.65
CA ALA A 214 -21.10 -10.89 -3.57
C ALA A 214 -22.32 -10.15 -2.96
N LEU A 215 -22.35 -8.81 -3.05
CA LEU A 215 -23.50 -7.98 -2.67
C LEU A 215 -24.57 -7.88 -3.78
N GLY A 216 -24.41 -8.61 -4.89
CA GLY A 216 -25.36 -8.64 -6.00
C GLY A 216 -25.24 -7.46 -6.96
N MET A 217 -24.12 -6.73 -6.98
CA MET A 217 -23.86 -5.66 -7.95
C MET A 217 -23.32 -6.22 -9.27
N ARG A 218 -23.56 -5.50 -10.38
CA ARG A 218 -22.89 -5.73 -11.66
C ARG A 218 -21.65 -4.84 -11.72
N VAL A 219 -20.47 -5.44 -11.84
CA VAL A 219 -19.20 -4.70 -11.78
C VAL A 219 -18.62 -4.53 -13.18
N PHE A 220 -18.27 -3.29 -13.50
CA PHE A 220 -17.61 -2.90 -14.74
C PHE A 220 -16.25 -2.31 -14.36
N ALA A 221 -15.22 -2.58 -15.16
CA ALA A 221 -13.89 -2.02 -14.92
C ALA A 221 -13.27 -1.52 -16.22
N TYR A 222 -12.55 -0.40 -16.13
CA TYR A 222 -11.74 0.14 -17.20
C TYR A 222 -10.32 0.36 -16.70
N SER A 223 -9.30 -0.03 -17.45
CA SER A 223 -7.92 0.28 -17.09
C SER A 223 -7.08 0.43 -18.36
N PRO A 224 -6.37 1.56 -18.54
CA PRO A 224 -5.54 1.78 -19.73
C PRO A 224 -4.42 0.74 -19.92
N HIS A 225 -4.00 0.08 -18.84
CA HIS A 225 -2.86 -0.83 -18.80
C HIS A 225 -3.25 -2.27 -18.46
N ALA A 226 -4.55 -2.58 -18.35
CA ALA A 226 -4.96 -3.96 -18.10
C ALA A 226 -4.95 -4.76 -19.42
N ALA A 227 -4.16 -5.82 -19.46
CA ALA A 227 -4.33 -6.86 -20.46
C ALA A 227 -5.77 -7.38 -20.39
N SER A 228 -6.40 -7.50 -21.57
CA SER A 228 -7.79 -7.86 -21.82
C SER A 228 -8.28 -9.13 -21.08
N GLU A 229 -7.37 -10.02 -20.67
CA GLU A 229 -7.68 -11.26 -19.93
C GLU A 229 -8.32 -11.03 -18.56
N THR A 230 -8.11 -9.86 -17.94
CA THR A 230 -8.51 -9.68 -16.54
C THR A 230 -10.00 -9.41 -16.34
N ALA A 231 -10.67 -8.83 -17.35
CA ALA A 231 -12.10 -8.58 -17.26
C ALA A 231 -12.88 -9.90 -17.21
N ALA A 232 -12.47 -10.94 -17.92
CA ALA A 232 -13.25 -12.19 -18.03
C ALA A 232 -13.29 -13.07 -16.75
N ALA A 233 -12.44 -12.80 -15.74
CA ALA A 233 -12.20 -13.72 -14.63
C ALA A 233 -13.10 -13.54 -13.39
N LEU A 234 -14.05 -12.60 -13.40
CA LEU A 234 -15.01 -12.45 -12.30
C LEU A 234 -16.35 -13.13 -12.66
N PRO A 235 -16.91 -13.97 -11.77
CA PRO A 235 -18.26 -14.49 -11.95
C PRO A 235 -19.27 -13.36 -11.80
N GLY A 236 -19.75 -12.85 -12.94
CA GLY A 236 -20.70 -11.73 -13.02
C GLY A 236 -20.27 -10.69 -14.04
N ALA A 237 -20.64 -10.92 -15.30
CA ALA A 237 -20.58 -10.02 -16.47
C ALA A 237 -19.82 -8.69 -16.31
N THR A 238 -18.52 -8.77 -16.15
CA THR A 238 -17.57 -7.68 -16.40
C THR A 238 -17.55 -7.41 -17.90
N THR A 239 -18.49 -6.61 -18.36
CA THR A 239 -18.43 -6.07 -19.73
C THR A 239 -17.48 -4.87 -19.70
N PRO A 240 -16.50 -4.80 -20.62
CA PRO A 240 -15.74 -3.58 -20.78
C PRO A 240 -16.71 -2.44 -21.10
N ILE A 241 -16.57 -1.30 -20.42
CA ILE A 241 -17.31 -0.09 -20.80
C ILE A 241 -16.88 0.23 -22.25
N PRO A 242 -17.80 0.24 -23.23
CA PRO A 242 -17.43 0.56 -24.60
C PRO A 242 -16.85 1.98 -24.61
N CYS A 243 -15.67 2.13 -25.23
CA CYS A 243 -14.92 3.39 -25.36
C CYS A 243 -15.66 4.54 -26.09
N ALA A 244 -16.98 4.46 -26.30
CA ALA A 244 -17.77 5.34 -27.15
C ALA A 244 -18.18 6.69 -26.49
N LEU A 245 -17.57 7.09 -25.37
CA LEU A 245 -17.76 8.42 -24.77
C LEU A 245 -16.54 9.33 -24.95
N SER A 246 -15.70 9.08 -25.96
CA SER A 246 -14.71 10.05 -26.43
C SER A 246 -15.40 11.05 -27.38
N PRO A 247 -15.37 12.38 -27.13
CA PRO A 247 -15.98 13.40 -27.99
C PRO A 247 -15.30 13.56 -29.38
N HIS A 248 -14.41 12.64 -29.76
CA HIS A 248 -13.67 12.63 -31.02
C HIS A 248 -13.84 11.36 -31.86
N ALA A 249 -14.86 10.53 -31.60
CA ALA A 249 -15.15 9.41 -32.49
C ALA A 249 -15.80 9.91 -33.81
N PRO A 250 -15.23 9.62 -35.00
CA PRO A 250 -15.86 9.99 -36.27
C PRO A 250 -17.18 9.22 -36.44
N ALA A 251 -18.19 9.91 -36.98
CA ALA A 251 -19.51 9.33 -37.24
C ALA A 251 -19.42 8.13 -38.20
N PRO A 252 -20.25 7.08 -37.99
CA PRO A 252 -20.26 5.94 -38.90
C PRO A 252 -20.77 6.36 -40.30
N PRO A 253 -20.24 5.78 -41.38
CA PRO A 253 -20.72 6.03 -42.75
C PRO A 253 -22.17 5.56 -42.92
N PRO A 254 -22.89 6.09 -43.93
CA PRO A 254 -24.33 5.89 -44.11
C PRO A 254 -24.73 4.42 -44.32
#